data_AF-A0A060CCQ0-F1
#
_entry.id   AF-A0A060CCQ0-F1
#
_cell.length_a   1.000
_cell.length_b   1.000
_cell.length_c   1.000
_cell.angle_alpha   90.00
_cell.angle_beta   90.00
_cell.angle_gamma   90.00
#
_symmetry.space_group_name_H-M   'P 1'
#
loop_
_entity.id
_entity.type
_entity.pdbx_description
1 polymer ?
#
loop_
_entity_poly.entity_id
_entity_poly.type
_entity_poly.pdbx_seq_one_letter_code
_entity_poly.pdbx_strand_id
1 'polypeptide(L)'
;MHWGVVDGGGYVDPLRLVQRAEIRLLPLGARTLSGDPPPRPPAATKLHWPVTQPRVTSPYGMRVHPITGVYKLHDGVDLAAYCGRPIRSSAAGRVTRVGAHGAYGVQVTVDHGMVGGQPVTTSYSHLSLGAV
;
A
#
# COMPACT_ATOMS: atom_id res chain seq x y z
N MET A 1 -4.39 2.77 -9.61
CA MET A 1 -4.27 2.34 -8.20
C MET A 1 -3.47 3.40 -7.48
N HIS A 2 -3.91 3.81 -6.29
CA HIS A 2 -3.21 4.81 -5.47
C HIS A 2 -2.50 4.10 -4.31
N TRP A 3 -1.19 4.32 -4.21
CA TRP A 3 -0.30 3.70 -3.22
C TRP A 3 0.24 4.73 -2.24
N GLY A 4 -0.27 4.74 -1.01
CA GLY A 4 0.13 5.67 0.05
C GLY A 4 1.08 5.03 1.06
N VAL A 5 1.96 5.84 1.67
CA VAL A 5 2.85 5.43 2.76
C VAL A 5 2.86 6.47 3.88
N VAL A 6 2.79 6.00 5.12
CA VAL A 6 2.93 6.82 6.33
C VAL A 6 4.15 6.36 7.13
N ASP A 7 5.00 7.31 7.53
CA ASP A 7 6.16 7.16 8.40
C ASP A 7 6.05 8.14 9.58
N GLY A 8 6.20 7.66 10.81
CA GLY A 8 6.19 8.50 12.02
C GLY A 8 4.92 9.34 12.23
N GLY A 9 3.80 8.99 11.56
CA GLY A 9 2.54 9.74 11.59
C GLY A 9 2.35 10.75 10.45
N GLY A 10 3.31 10.87 9.52
CA GLY A 10 3.22 11.73 8.34
C GLY A 10 3.25 10.95 7.03
N TYR A 11 2.59 11.46 5.99
CA TYR A 11 2.70 10.89 4.65
C TYR A 11 4.08 11.15 4.05
N VAL A 12 4.63 10.14 3.38
CA VAL A 12 5.94 10.20 2.73
C VAL A 12 5.88 9.68 1.29
N ASP A 13 6.83 10.12 0.47
CA ASP A 13 7.00 9.62 -0.90
C ASP A 13 7.35 8.13 -0.90
N PRO A 14 6.43 7.24 -1.35
CA PRO A 14 6.67 5.80 -1.41
C PRO A 14 7.91 5.44 -2.22
N LEU A 15 8.26 6.23 -3.25
CA LEU A 15 9.35 5.94 -4.18
C LEU A 15 10.72 5.94 -3.50
N ARG A 16 10.87 6.69 -2.41
CA ARG A 16 12.11 6.73 -1.63
C ARG A 16 12.42 5.42 -0.92
N LEU A 17 11.43 4.55 -0.79
CA LEU A 17 11.52 3.34 -0.01
C LEU A 17 11.62 2.07 -0.86
N VAL A 18 11.57 2.16 -2.20
CA VAL A 18 11.38 0.97 -3.07
C VAL A 18 12.69 0.35 -3.61
N GLN A 19 12.73 -0.98 -3.67
CA GLN A 19 13.71 -1.81 -4.41
C GLN A 19 13.01 -2.90 -5.25
N ARG A 20 13.69 -3.50 -6.24
CA ARG A 20 13.13 -4.60 -7.07
C ARG A 20 13.30 -5.96 -6.36
N ALA A 21 12.21 -6.70 -6.13
CA ALA A 21 12.22 -8.15 -5.87
C ALA A 21 10.83 -8.80 -6.01
N GLU A 22 10.76 -10.12 -5.90
CA GLU A 22 9.55 -10.94 -5.94
C GLU A 22 9.00 -11.24 -4.52
N ILE A 23 7.70 -10.99 -4.29
CA ILE A 23 7.01 -11.27 -3.02
C ILE A 23 5.93 -12.34 -3.21
N ARG A 24 5.80 -13.21 -2.19
CA ARG A 24 4.83 -14.31 -2.05
C ARG A 24 3.63 -13.88 -1.20
N LEU A 25 2.41 -14.15 -1.68
CA LEU A 25 1.17 -13.99 -0.92
C LEU A 25 0.85 -15.28 -0.15
N LEU A 26 0.32 -15.15 1.06
CA LEU A 26 -0.35 -16.25 1.78
C LEU A 26 -1.86 -16.19 1.45
N PRO A 27 -2.52 -17.31 1.12
CA PRO A 27 -3.93 -17.30 0.78
C PRO A 27 -4.79 -16.96 2.00
N LEU A 28 -5.77 -16.07 1.81
CA LEU A 28 -6.86 -15.84 2.73
C LEU A 28 -7.87 -17.00 2.63
N GLY A 29 -7.51 -18.16 3.19
CA GLY A 29 -8.50 -19.15 3.59
C GLY A 29 -9.15 -18.69 4.90
N ALA A 30 -10.49 -18.73 4.97
CA ALA A 30 -11.27 -18.33 6.13
C ALA A 30 -10.84 -19.10 7.40
N ARG A 31 -9.90 -18.53 8.15
CA ARG A 31 -9.61 -18.91 9.52
C ARG A 31 -10.03 -17.75 10.40
N THR A 32 -11.01 -17.99 11.24
CA THR A 32 -11.27 -17.15 12.42
C THR A 32 -9.98 -17.15 13.23
N LEU A 33 -9.27 -16.03 13.25
CA LEU A 33 -8.04 -15.86 14.04
C LEU A 33 -8.45 -15.69 15.51
N SER A 34 -8.75 -16.80 16.19
CA SER A 34 -8.98 -16.85 17.64
C SER A 34 -7.71 -17.15 18.44
N GLY A 35 -6.54 -17.06 17.81
CA GLY A 35 -5.23 -17.12 18.47
C GLY A 35 -4.59 -15.74 18.54
N ASP A 36 -3.59 -15.60 19.42
CA ASP A 36 -2.71 -14.43 19.42
C ASP A 36 -2.26 -14.12 17.99
N PRO A 37 -2.19 -12.82 17.62
CA PRO A 37 -1.74 -12.46 16.29
C PRO A 37 -0.35 -13.08 16.05
N PRO A 38 -0.08 -13.60 14.83
CA PRO A 38 1.22 -14.16 14.52
C PRO A 38 2.30 -13.11 14.85
N PRO A 39 3.49 -13.55 15.29
CA PRO A 39 4.57 -12.65 15.64
C PRO A 39 4.84 -11.70 14.47
N ARG A 40 5.16 -10.45 14.80
CA ARG A 40 5.40 -9.42 13.78
C ARG A 40 6.49 -9.93 12.83
N PRO A 41 6.28 -9.82 11.50
CA PRO A 41 7.30 -10.23 10.55
C PRO A 41 8.61 -9.45 10.80
N PRO A 42 9.77 -10.05 10.48
CA PRO A 42 11.06 -9.40 10.65
C PRO A 42 11.10 -8.08 9.87
N ALA A 43 11.81 -7.11 10.44
CA ALA A 43 11.96 -5.79 9.86
C ALA A 43 12.56 -5.88 8.45
N ALA A 44 11.86 -5.32 7.47
CA ALA A 44 12.41 -5.16 6.13
C ALA A 44 13.39 -3.98 6.11
N THR A 45 14.34 -3.94 5.19
CA THR A 45 15.20 -2.76 4.99
C THR A 45 14.63 -1.80 3.94
N LYS A 46 13.80 -2.29 3.01
CA LYS A 46 13.14 -1.51 1.94
C LYS A 46 11.78 -2.13 1.56
N LEU A 47 10.95 -1.36 0.87
CA LEU A 47 9.71 -1.77 0.22
C LEU A 47 9.97 -2.31 -1.20
N HIS A 48 9.00 -3.02 -1.74
CA HIS A 48 8.99 -3.52 -3.11
C HIS A 48 7.82 -2.91 -3.89
N TRP A 49 7.92 -2.93 -5.22
CA TRP A 49 6.83 -2.46 -6.08
C TRP A 49 5.58 -3.33 -5.90
N PRO A 50 4.40 -2.72 -5.68
CA PRO A 50 3.18 -3.49 -5.46
C PRO A 50 2.56 -4.03 -6.76
N VAL A 51 3.11 -3.65 -7.92
CA VAL A 51 2.76 -4.19 -9.23
C VAL A 51 4.03 -4.57 -9.98
N THR A 52 3.97 -5.63 -10.79
CA THR A 52 5.03 -5.96 -11.77
C THR A 52 5.13 -4.84 -12.80
N GLN A 53 6.28 -4.58 -13.43
CA GLN A 53 6.45 -3.53 -14.47
C GLN A 53 5.75 -2.19 -14.11
N PRO A 54 6.18 -1.53 -13.03
CA PRO A 54 5.53 -0.33 -12.52
C PRO A 54 5.64 0.82 -13.51
N ARG A 55 4.54 1.54 -13.72
CA ARG A 55 4.50 2.80 -14.45
C ARG A 55 3.77 3.84 -13.59
N VAL A 56 4.52 4.84 -13.14
CA VAL A 56 3.97 5.99 -12.40
C VAL A 56 3.19 6.86 -13.36
N THR A 57 1.92 7.11 -13.06
CA THR A 57 1.05 8.05 -13.79
C THR A 57 0.89 9.37 -13.05
N SER A 58 0.96 9.35 -11.72
CA SER A 58 0.99 10.56 -10.90
C SER A 58 1.90 10.36 -9.69
N PRO A 59 2.95 11.18 -9.51
CA PRO A 59 3.85 11.05 -8.37
C PRO A 59 3.24 11.61 -7.07
N TYR A 60 3.85 11.28 -5.94
CA TYR A 60 3.59 11.93 -4.66
C TYR A 60 3.91 13.43 -4.72
N GLY A 61 3.19 14.23 -3.94
CA GLY A 61 3.51 15.65 -3.73
C GLY A 61 2.32 16.58 -3.92
N MET A 62 2.56 17.87 -3.73
CA MET A 62 1.51 18.88 -3.86
C MET A 62 1.09 19.03 -5.32
N ARG A 63 -0.22 18.96 -5.58
CA ARG A 63 -0.79 19.17 -6.91
C ARG A 63 -2.20 19.72 -6.84
N VAL A 64 -2.67 20.26 -7.96
CA VAL A 64 -4.07 20.60 -8.13
C VAL A 64 -4.89 19.31 -8.26
N HIS A 65 -5.93 19.18 -7.44
CA HIS A 65 -6.85 18.05 -7.50
C HIS A 65 -7.75 18.16 -8.75
N PRO A 66 -7.80 17.13 -9.61
CA PRO A 66 -8.40 17.24 -10.95
C PRO A 66 -9.92 17.45 -10.93
N ILE A 67 -10.59 17.08 -9.83
CA ILE A 67 -12.04 17.21 -9.70
C ILE A 67 -12.43 18.51 -8.98
N THR A 68 -11.72 18.86 -7.91
CA THR A 68 -12.12 19.97 -7.03
C THR A 68 -11.35 21.26 -7.30
N GLY A 69 -10.28 21.24 -8.10
CA GLY A 69 -9.42 22.39 -8.38
C GLY A 69 -8.55 22.84 -7.19
N VAL A 70 -8.68 22.20 -6.02
CA VAL A 70 -7.94 22.58 -4.81
C VAL A 70 -6.50 22.11 -4.92
N TYR A 71 -5.55 22.99 -4.59
CA TYR A 71 -4.15 22.63 -4.41
C TYR A 71 -3.99 21.90 -3.07
N LYS A 72 -3.72 20.59 -3.13
CA LYS A 72 -3.57 19.74 -1.95
C LYS A 72 -2.51 18.67 -2.16
N LEU A 73 -2.12 18.02 -1.08
CA LEU A 73 -1.19 16.90 -1.12
C LEU A 73 -1.82 15.72 -1.84
N HIS A 74 -1.07 15.14 -2.79
CA HIS A 74 -1.26 13.78 -3.25
C HIS A 74 -0.41 12.87 -2.37
N ASP A 75 -1.08 12.19 -1.44
CA ASP A 75 -0.52 11.45 -0.32
C ASP A 75 -0.08 10.02 -0.68
N GLY A 76 0.22 9.80 -1.96
CA GLY A 76 0.68 8.53 -2.50
C GLY A 76 1.11 8.65 -3.96
N VAL A 77 1.34 7.51 -4.60
CA VAL A 77 1.73 7.41 -6.00
C VAL A 77 0.64 6.67 -6.76
N ASP A 78 0.20 7.25 -7.88
CA ASP A 78 -0.71 6.58 -8.79
C ASP A 78 0.09 5.72 -9.77
N LEU A 79 -0.20 4.42 -9.75
CA LEU A 79 0.38 3.43 -10.65
C LEU A 79 -0.66 2.99 -11.68
N ALA A 80 -0.24 2.92 -12.94
CA ALA A 80 -1.06 2.35 -14.01
C ALA A 80 -1.37 0.89 -13.69
N ALA A 81 -2.66 0.54 -13.65
CA ALA A 81 -3.12 -0.84 -13.45
C ALA A 81 -4.48 -1.01 -14.13
N TYR A 82 -4.65 -2.11 -14.86
CA TYR A 82 -5.95 -2.53 -15.38
C TYR A 82 -6.71 -3.32 -14.31
N CYS A 83 -8.04 -3.41 -14.40
CA CYS A 83 -8.87 -4.18 -13.48
C CYS A 83 -8.41 -5.65 -13.43
N GLY A 84 -8.22 -6.20 -12.24
CA GLY A 84 -7.70 -7.57 -12.08
C GLY A 84 -6.19 -7.72 -12.22
N ARG A 85 -5.43 -6.65 -12.51
CA ARG A 85 -3.97 -6.69 -12.40
C ARG A 85 -3.60 -7.04 -10.95
N PRO A 86 -2.80 -8.11 -10.70
CA PRO A 86 -2.44 -8.50 -9.34
C PRO A 86 -1.71 -7.37 -8.61
N ILE A 87 -2.14 -7.11 -7.38
CA ILE A 87 -1.52 -6.14 -6.47
C ILE A 87 -0.92 -6.93 -5.31
N ARG A 88 0.37 -6.73 -5.06
CA ARG A 88 1.11 -7.42 -4.00
C ARG A 88 1.47 -6.45 -2.89
N SER A 89 1.52 -6.96 -1.67
CA SER A 89 2.04 -6.17 -0.55
C SER A 89 3.51 -5.82 -0.80
N SER A 90 3.90 -4.60 -0.45
CA SER A 90 5.22 -4.05 -0.72
C SER A 90 6.29 -4.61 0.23
N ALA A 91 5.89 -5.21 1.35
CA ALA A 91 6.77 -5.94 2.26
C ALA A 91 5.92 -6.91 3.10
N ALA A 92 6.57 -7.79 3.86
CA ALA A 92 5.85 -8.58 4.87
C ALA A 92 5.19 -7.64 5.89
N GLY A 93 3.99 -7.96 6.32
CA GLY A 93 3.25 -7.10 7.24
C GLY A 93 1.92 -7.70 7.68
N ARG A 94 1.24 -6.99 8.57
CA ARG A 94 -0.08 -7.33 9.07
C ARG A 94 -1.11 -6.42 8.41
N VAL A 95 -2.14 -7.02 7.83
CA VAL A 95 -3.31 -6.27 7.35
C VAL A 95 -4.01 -5.67 8.57
N THR A 96 -4.13 -4.34 8.61
CA THR A 96 -4.79 -3.60 9.69
C THR A 96 -6.16 -3.09 9.29
N ARG A 97 -6.44 -2.99 7.98
CA ARG A 97 -7.76 -2.60 7.46
C ARG A 97 -8.03 -3.18 6.07
N VAL A 98 -9.27 -3.58 5.83
CA VAL A 98 -9.81 -3.93 4.52
C VAL A 98 -11.22 -3.34 4.40
N GLY A 99 -11.55 -2.71 3.28
CA GLY A 99 -12.92 -2.30 2.97
C GLY A 99 -13.05 -0.95 2.28
N ALA A 100 -14.27 -0.45 2.17
CA ALA A 100 -14.55 0.86 1.59
C ALA A 100 -13.99 1.99 2.46
N HIS A 101 -13.32 2.96 1.82
CA HIS A 101 -12.72 4.11 2.49
C HIS A 101 -12.89 5.42 1.71
N GLY A 102 -14.10 5.97 1.75
CA GLY A 102 -14.40 7.27 1.13
C GLY A 102 -13.94 7.35 -0.33
N ALA A 103 -13.21 8.40 -0.67
CA ALA A 103 -12.69 8.63 -2.02
C ALA A 103 -11.67 7.57 -2.49
N TYR A 104 -11.03 6.82 -1.58
CA TYR A 104 -10.07 5.76 -1.94
C TYR A 104 -10.75 4.48 -2.46
N GLY A 105 -12.08 4.37 -2.38
CA GLY A 105 -12.80 3.16 -2.78
C GLY A 105 -12.47 1.98 -1.87
N VAL A 106 -12.38 0.77 -2.43
CA VAL A 106 -11.88 -0.40 -1.67
C VAL A 106 -10.39 -0.23 -1.41
N GLN A 107 -10.02 -0.21 -0.14
CA GLN A 107 -8.65 -0.03 0.34
C GLN A 107 -8.23 -1.18 1.25
N VAL A 108 -6.96 -1.59 1.11
CA VAL A 108 -6.27 -2.47 2.04
C VAL A 108 -5.10 -1.71 2.65
N THR A 109 -4.97 -1.76 3.98
CA THR A 109 -3.86 -1.15 4.73
C THR A 109 -3.04 -2.23 5.41
N VAL A 110 -1.72 -2.15 5.29
CA VAL A 110 -0.77 -3.12 5.83
C VAL A 110 0.29 -2.41 6.66
N ASP A 111 0.37 -2.77 7.95
CA ASP A 111 1.45 -2.37 8.85
C ASP A 111 2.64 -3.32 8.70
N HIS A 112 3.79 -2.77 8.32
CA HIS A 112 5.02 -3.52 8.09
C HIS A 112 5.95 -3.53 9.31
N GLY A 113 5.55 -2.87 10.39
CA GLY A 113 6.44 -2.59 11.50
C GLY A 113 7.62 -1.74 11.09
N MET A 114 8.83 -2.14 11.47
CA MET A 114 10.02 -1.36 11.18
C MET A 114 10.53 -1.69 9.77
N VAL A 115 10.56 -0.69 8.89
CA VAL A 115 11.23 -0.77 7.60
C VAL A 115 12.33 0.28 7.54
N GLY A 116 13.58 -0.15 7.35
CA GLY A 116 14.71 0.78 7.32
C GLY A 116 14.91 1.56 8.63
N GLY A 117 14.49 1.00 9.77
CA GLY A 117 14.58 1.64 11.09
C GLY A 117 13.41 2.57 11.43
N GLN A 118 12.38 2.65 10.59
CA GLN A 118 11.21 3.51 10.78
C GLN A 118 9.90 2.72 10.76
N PRO A 119 8.86 3.13 11.51
CA PRO A 119 7.54 2.49 11.44
C PRO A 119 6.87 2.80 10.10
N VAL A 120 6.55 1.77 9.32
CA VAL A 120 6.00 1.93 7.96
C VAL A 120 4.66 1.22 7.80
N THR A 121 3.67 1.96 7.31
CA THR A 121 2.38 1.42 6.86
C THR A 121 2.16 1.76 5.40
N THR A 122 1.71 0.80 4.60
CA THR A 122 1.30 1.00 3.20
C THR A 122 -0.20 0.88 3.03
N SER A 123 -0.78 1.61 2.08
CA SER A 123 -2.18 1.48 1.68
C SER A 123 -2.32 1.26 0.17
N TYR A 124 -3.25 0.40 -0.22
CA TYR A 124 -3.54 0.04 -1.61
C TYR A 124 -5.00 0.39 -1.91
N SER A 125 -5.22 1.35 -2.80
CA SER A 125 -6.54 1.97 -3.00
C SER A 125 -7.07 1.82 -4.41
N HIS A 126 -8.38 2.03 -4.57
CA HIS A 126 -9.15 1.82 -5.79
C HIS A 126 -9.07 0.38 -6.30
N LEU A 127 -9.08 -0.58 -5.37
CA LEU A 127 -9.07 -2.01 -5.69
C LEU A 127 -10.44 -2.41 -6.27
N SER A 128 -10.44 -3.34 -7.21
CA SER A 128 -11.67 -4.03 -7.61
C SER A 128 -12.12 -4.97 -6.49
N LEU A 129 -13.44 -5.12 -6.30
CA LEU A 129 -13.97 -6.16 -5.42
C LEU A 129 -13.43 -7.52 -5.87
N GLY A 130 -12.85 -8.29 -4.94
CA GLY A 130 -12.26 -9.60 -5.22
C GLY A 130 -10.81 -9.59 -5.72
N ALA A 131 -10.09 -8.46 -5.65
CA ALA A 131 -8.63 -8.48 -5.81
C ALA A 131 -8.01 -9.31 -4.67
N VAL A 132 -7.40 -10.44 -5.01
CA VAL A 132 -6.67 -11.36 -4.12
C VAL A 132 -5.18 -11.32 -4.44
#